data_AF-A0A514M8G8-F1
#
_entry.id   AF-A0A514M8G8-F1
#
_cell.length_a   1.000
_cell.length_b   1.000
_cell.length_c   1.000
_cell.angle_alpha   90.00
_cell.angle_beta   90.00
_cell.angle_gamma   90.00
#
_symmetry.space_group_name_H-M   'P 1'
#
loop_
_entity.id
_entity.type
_entity.pdbx_description
1 polymer ?
#
loop_
_entity_poly.entity_id
_entity_poly.type
_entity_poly.pdbx_seq_one_letter_code
_entity_poly.pdbx_strand_id
1 'polypeptide(L)'
;RATFHVERCSRMPFFLVSAIISLGFLVIHTSSMIIAFNGYGERKKSDLIFVPVVHLIAAVMTLINLAPGGCLIGTPLLCVVAAVTLQYCW
;
A
#
# COMPACT_ATOMS: atom_id res chain seq x y z
N ARG A 1 -26.54 0.60 -13.76
CA ARG A 1 -25.53 -0.40 -13.29
C ARG A 1 -24.66 0.29 -12.24
N ALA A 2 -24.59 -0.24 -11.02
CA ALA A 2 -23.84 0.38 -9.91
C ALA A 2 -22.39 -0.12 -9.79
N THR A 3 -21.99 -1.12 -10.58
CA THR A 3 -20.64 -1.68 -10.60
C THR A 3 -19.97 -1.42 -11.95
N PHE A 4 -18.74 -0.89 -11.91
CA PHE A 4 -17.89 -0.66 -13.07
C PHE A 4 -16.70 -1.61 -13.03
N HIS A 5 -16.53 -2.41 -14.08
CA HIS A 5 -15.45 -3.38 -14.20
C HIS A 5 -14.58 -3.01 -15.41
N VAL A 6 -13.27 -3.18 -15.27
CA VAL A 6 -12.29 -2.98 -16.34
C VAL A 6 -11.75 -4.33 -16.78
N GLU A 7 -11.37 -4.47 -18.06
CA GLU A 7 -10.92 -5.77 -18.61
C GLU A 7 -9.73 -6.35 -17.84
N ARG A 8 -8.80 -5.50 -17.41
CA ARG A 8 -7.64 -5.90 -16.61
C ARG A 8 -8.01 -6.47 -15.25
N CYS A 9 -9.16 -6.08 -14.69
CA CYS A 9 -9.62 -6.51 -13.38
C CYS A 9 -11.12 -6.85 -13.41
N SER A 10 -11.49 -7.82 -14.24
CA SER A 10 -12.89 -8.20 -14.46
C SER A 10 -13.56 -8.78 -13.20
N ARG A 11 -12.81 -9.41 -12.29
CA ARG A 11 -13.35 -10.08 -11.09
C ARG A 11 -13.63 -9.17 -9.89
N MET A 12 -13.18 -7.91 -9.89
CA MET A 12 -13.46 -6.93 -8.84
C MET A 12 -13.90 -5.60 -9.45
N PRO A 13 -14.88 -4.90 -8.85
CA PRO A 13 -15.28 -3.59 -9.36
C PRO A 13 -14.16 -2.57 -9.13
N PHE A 14 -13.91 -1.73 -10.13
CA PHE A 14 -12.86 -0.72 -10.14
C PHE A 14 -12.89 0.18 -8.90
N PHE A 15 -14.08 0.64 -8.50
CA PHE A 15 -14.23 1.50 -7.32
C PHE A 15 -13.82 0.81 -6.01
N LEU A 16 -14.06 -0.50 -5.87
CA LEU A 16 -13.64 -1.24 -4.69
C LEU A 16 -12.12 -1.39 -4.65
N VAL A 17 -11.51 -1.75 -5.77
CA VAL A 17 -10.04 -1.85 -5.90
C VAL A 17 -9.40 -0.51 -5.54
N SER A 18 -9.88 0.59 -6.12
CA SER A 18 -9.38 1.93 -5.85
C SER A 18 -9.56 2.34 -4.38
N ALA A 19 -10.70 2.03 -3.77
CA ALA A 19 -10.94 2.32 -2.35
C ALA A 19 -9.97 1.56 -1.44
N ILE A 20 -9.74 0.26 -1.69
CA ILE A 20 -8.83 -0.56 -0.88
C ILE A 20 -7.39 -0.09 -1.07
N ILE A 21 -6.97 0.23 -2.29
CA ILE A 21 -5.61 0.76 -2.54
C ILE A 21 -5.41 2.08 -1.81
N SER A 22 -6.36 3.01 -1.92
CA SER A 22 -6.31 4.30 -1.19
C SER A 22 -6.26 4.10 0.32
N LEU A 23 -7.04 3.17 0.88
CA LEU A 23 -6.97 2.83 2.30
C LEU A 23 -5.61 2.25 2.69
N GLY A 24 -5.04 1.37 1.87
CA GLY A 24 -3.70 0.81 2.09
C GLY A 24 -2.63 1.90 2.16
N PHE A 25 -2.61 2.82 1.20
CA PHE A 25 -1.69 3.95 1.21
C PHE A 25 -1.93 4.92 2.37
N LEU A 26 -3.18 5.15 2.77
CA LEU A 26 -3.50 5.96 3.94
C LEU A 26 -2.84 5.37 5.20
N VAL A 27 -2.99 4.07 5.43
CA VAL A 27 -2.36 3.39 6.58
C VAL A 27 -0.83 3.46 6.49
N ILE A 28 -0.26 3.12 5.33
CA ILE A 28 1.19 3.15 5.13
C ILE A 28 1.75 4.55 5.38
N HIS A 29 1.16 5.60 4.83
CA HIS A 29 1.64 6.96 4.99
C HIS A 29 1.51 7.48 6.41
N THR A 30 0.37 7.26 7.06
CA THR A 30 0.16 7.69 8.45
C THR A 30 1.15 7.01 9.38
N SER A 31 1.31 5.69 9.29
CA SER A 31 2.29 4.95 10.09
C SER A 31 3.72 5.35 9.75
N SER A 32 4.05 5.52 8.46
CA SER A 32 5.38 5.94 8.02
C SER A 32 5.78 7.32 8.54
N MET A 33 4.84 8.26 8.63
CA MET A 33 5.10 9.59 9.19
C MET A 33 5.52 9.50 10.66
N ILE A 34 4.84 8.66 11.45
CA ILE A 34 5.17 8.40 12.86
C ILE A 34 6.56 7.77 12.96
N ILE A 35 6.82 6.70 12.20
CA ILE A 35 8.13 6.01 12.18
C ILE A 35 9.25 6.97 11.79
N ALA A 36 9.05 7.79 10.75
CA ALA A 36 10.04 8.74 10.29
C ALA A 36 10.37 9.79 11.36
N PHE A 37 9.37 10.39 12.00
CA PHE A 37 9.60 11.36 13.07
C PHE A 37 10.29 10.75 14.28
N ASN A 38 9.92 9.53 14.68
CA ASN A 38 10.62 8.83 15.75
C ASN A 38 12.08 8.57 15.36
N GLY A 39 12.32 8.11 14.13
CA GLY A 39 13.66 7.90 13.56
C GLY A 39 14.52 9.16 13.54
N TYR A 40 13.94 10.33 13.21
CA TYR A 40 14.64 11.62 13.28
C TYR A 40 14.98 12.00 14.72
N GLY A 41 14.04 11.81 15.67
CA GLY A 41 14.23 12.13 17.09
C GLY A 41 15.33 11.28 17.74
N GLU A 42 15.29 9.97 17.52
CA GLU A 42 16.24 9.01 18.10
C GLU A 42 17.53 8.83 17.27
N ARG A 43 17.64 9.51 16.12
CA ARG A 43 18.71 9.35 15.12
C ARG A 43 18.86 7.90 14.64
N LYS A 44 17.76 7.14 14.64
CA LYS A 44 17.72 5.73 14.23
C LYS A 44 17.66 5.64 12.70
N LYS A 45 18.84 5.47 12.08
CA LYS A 45 18.99 5.37 10.61
C LYS A 45 18.15 4.25 9.97
N SER A 46 17.90 3.16 10.71
CA SER A 46 17.06 2.05 10.23
C SER A 46 15.66 2.53 9.87
N ASP A 47 15.03 3.37 10.70
CA ASP A 47 13.66 3.85 10.49
C ASP A 47 13.58 4.82 9.31
N LEU A 48 14.62 5.65 9.15
CA LEU A 48 14.77 6.58 8.03
C LEU A 48 14.94 5.88 6.68
N ILE A 49 15.51 4.67 6.66
CA ILE A 49 15.66 3.85 5.45
C ILE A 49 14.41 3.00 5.23
N PHE A 50 13.81 2.47 6.30
CA PHE A 50 12.62 1.61 6.23
C PHE A 50 11.44 2.30 5.54
N VAL A 51 11.15 3.55 5.93
CA VAL A 51 10.02 4.33 5.39
C VAL A 51 10.06 4.50 3.86
N PRO A 52 11.13 5.02 3.23
CA PRO A 52 11.18 5.15 1.78
C PRO A 52 11.18 3.79 1.07
N VAL A 53 11.78 2.76 1.66
CA VAL A 53 11.76 1.40 1.10
C VAL A 53 10.35 0.83 1.09
N VAL A 54 9.61 0.91 2.19
CA VAL A 54 8.25 0.36 2.26
C VAL A 54 7.29 1.13 1.34
N HIS A 55 7.45 2.45 1.23
CA HIS A 55 6.68 3.25 0.29
C HIS A 55 6.97 2.89 -1.17
N LEU A 56 8.26 2.68 -1.52
CA LEU A 56 8.66 2.24 -2.85
C LEU A 56 8.09 0.85 -3.20
N ILE A 57 8.17 -0.11 -2.27
CA ILE A 57 7.59 -1.45 -2.46
C ILE A 57 6.08 -1.34 -2.68
N ALA A 58 5.37 -0.56 -1.87
CA ALA A 58 3.93 -0.33 -2.00
C ALA A 58 3.58 0.31 -3.35
N ALA A 59 4.34 1.31 -3.80
CA ALA A 59 4.15 1.95 -5.10
C ALA A 59 4.36 0.97 -6.25
N VAL A 60 5.47 0.22 -6.26
CA VAL A 60 5.78 -0.77 -7.31
C VAL A 60 4.75 -1.89 -7.33
N MET A 61 4.25 -2.32 -6.18
CA MET A 61 3.15 -3.29 -6.05
C MET A 61 1.90 -2.89 -6.83
N THR A 62 1.57 -1.60 -6.90
CA THR A 62 0.41 -1.15 -7.67
C THR A 62 0.55 -1.36 -9.18
N LEU A 63 1.77 -1.46 -9.71
CA LEU A 63 1.99 -1.73 -11.14
C LEU A 63 1.50 -3.12 -11.54
N ILE A 64 1.35 -4.06 -10.58
CA ILE A 64 0.75 -5.37 -10.83
C ILE A 64 -0.66 -5.23 -11.42
N ASN A 65 -1.39 -4.15 -11.08
CA ASN A 65 -2.73 -3.89 -11.60
C ASN A 65 -2.78 -3.66 -13.13
N LEU A 66 -1.64 -3.39 -13.79
CA LEU A 66 -1.59 -3.32 -15.25
C LEU A 66 -1.69 -4.70 -15.92
N ALA A 67 -1.34 -5.78 -15.22
CA ALA A 67 -1.46 -7.14 -15.74
C ALA A 67 -2.92 -7.63 -15.72
N PRO A 68 -3.34 -8.47 -16.68
CA PRO A 68 -4.67 -9.10 -16.64
C PRO A 68 -4.83 -9.94 -15.38
N GLY A 69 -5.88 -9.67 -14.59
CA GLY A 69 -6.11 -10.31 -13.29
C GLY A 69 -5.25 -9.74 -12.14
N GLY A 70 -4.41 -8.74 -12.41
CA GLY A 70 -3.44 -8.20 -11.48
C GLY A 70 -4.05 -7.67 -10.18
N CYS A 71 -5.23 -7.04 -10.22
CA CYS A 71 -5.86 -6.51 -9.01
C CYS A 71 -6.20 -7.60 -7.98
N LEU A 72 -6.42 -8.84 -8.40
CA LEU A 72 -6.73 -9.94 -7.46
C LEU A 72 -5.53 -10.26 -6.56
N ILE A 73 -4.31 -9.97 -7.02
CA ILE A 73 -3.06 -10.25 -6.32
C ILE A 73 -2.48 -8.96 -5.74
N GLY A 74 -2.45 -7.88 -6.52
CA GLY A 74 -1.86 -6.59 -6.13
C GLY A 74 -2.58 -5.95 -4.95
N THR A 75 -3.91 -5.96 -4.93
CA THR A 75 -4.71 -5.38 -3.84
C THR A 75 -4.45 -6.04 -2.48
N PRO A 76 -4.58 -7.38 -2.30
CA PRO A 76 -4.29 -7.99 -1.01
C PRO A 76 -2.82 -7.87 -0.61
N LEU A 77 -1.88 -7.90 -1.57
CA LEU A 77 -0.46 -7.77 -1.27
C LEU A 77 -0.13 -6.37 -0.74
N LEU A 78 -0.76 -5.32 -1.27
CA LEU A 78 -0.68 -3.97 -0.69
C LEU A 78 -1.26 -3.92 0.73
N CYS A 79 -2.37 -4.63 1.01
CA CYS A 79 -2.92 -4.71 2.36
C CYS A 79 -1.94 -5.38 3.33
N VAL A 80 -1.19 -6.39 2.91
CA VAL A 80 -0.14 -7.01 3.73
C VAL A 80 0.97 -6.01 4.04
N VAL A 81 1.44 -5.24 3.04
CA VAL A 81 2.44 -4.19 3.27
C VAL A 81 1.93 -3.12 4.24
N ALA A 82 0.66 -2.72 4.13
CA ALA A 82 0.02 -1.80 5.06
C ALA A 82 -0.03 -2.37 6.48
N ALA A 83 -0.42 -3.64 6.64
CA ALA A 83 -0.43 -4.31 7.94
C ALA A 83 0.99 -4.41 8.55
N VAL A 84 1.99 -4.78 7.75
CA VAL A 84 3.40 -4.83 8.20
C VAL A 84 3.90 -3.46 8.63
N THR A 85 3.61 -2.40 7.86
CA THR A 85 3.98 -1.03 8.23
C THR A 85 3.31 -0.60 9.54
N LEU A 86 2.03 -0.94 9.71
CA LEU A 86 1.28 -0.65 10.93
C LEU A 86 1.84 -1.41 12.13
N GLN A 87 2.18 -2.70 11.97
CA GLN A 87 2.80 -3.52 13.02
C GLN A 87 4.20 -3.04 13.39
N TYR A 88 4.98 -2.52 12.44
CA TYR A 88 6.30 -1.92 12.73
C TYR A 88 6.18 -0.57 13.46
N CYS A 89 5.08 0.15 13.24
CA CYS A 89 4.81 1.44 13.87
C CYS A 89 4.40 1.33 15.35
N TRP A 90 3.86 0.19 15.76
CA TRP A 90 3.40 -0.09 17.11
C TRP A 90 4.50 -0.76 17.94
#